data_AF-A0A6L8HZC5-F1
#
_entry.id   AF-A0A6L8HZC5-F1
#
_cell.length_a   1.000
_cell.length_b   1.000
_cell.length_c   1.000
_cell.angle_alpha   90.00
_cell.angle_beta   90.00
_cell.angle_gamma   90.00
#
_symmetry.space_group_name_H-M   'P 1'
#
loop_
_entity.id
_entity.type
_entity.pdbx_description
1 polymer ?
#
loop_
_entity_poly.entity_id
_entity_poly.type
_entity_poly.pdbx_seq_one_letter_code
_entity_poly.pdbx_strand_id
1 'polypeptide(L)'
;MSTKAVPALSAGFTSGLALLVAEIAFGSFIFSGALAPYSSQGIGMILFGNFAACLIVALTGGYRGAVAGLSPPLVVIMALIASTTDGQGKPLFITVACALMIG
;
A
#
# COMPACT_ATOMS: atom_id res chain seq x y z
N MET A 1 -7.97 6.47 -32.40
CA MET A 1 -7.65 5.91 -31.07
C MET A 1 -6.77 4.69 -31.27
N SER A 2 -5.59 4.63 -30.66
CA SER A 2 -4.63 3.54 -30.83
C SER A 2 -5.25 2.20 -30.39
N THR A 3 -5.25 1.17 -31.24
CA THR A 3 -5.83 -0.17 -30.98
C THR A 3 -5.29 -0.84 -29.72
N LYS A 4 -4.16 -0.34 -29.18
CA LYS A 4 -3.52 -0.82 -27.95
C LYS A 4 -4.01 -0.11 -26.67
N ALA A 5 -4.76 0.99 -26.78
CA ALA A 5 -5.21 1.76 -25.62
C ALA A 5 -6.32 1.05 -24.84
N VAL A 6 -7.29 0.44 -25.54
CA VAL A 6 -8.41 -0.28 -24.89
C VAL A 6 -7.90 -1.47 -24.06
N PRO A 7 -7.04 -2.36 -24.59
CA PRO A 7 -6.51 -3.49 -23.80
C PRO A 7 -5.60 -3.03 -22.64
N ALA A 8 -4.81 -1.96 -22.84
CA ALA A 8 -3.95 -1.43 -21.79
C ALA A 8 -4.75 -0.83 -20.64
N LEU A 9 -5.85 -0.13 -20.94
CA LEU A 9 -6.72 0.47 -19.93
C LEU A 9 -7.48 -0.61 -19.16
N SER A 10 -7.97 -1.66 -19.83
CA SER A 10 -8.60 -2.80 -19.15
C SER A 10 -7.63 -3.54 -18.24
N ALA A 11 -6.39 -3.76 -18.69
CA ALA A 11 -5.35 -4.42 -17.89
C ALA A 11 -4.95 -3.58 -16.66
N GLY A 12 -4.76 -2.27 -16.85
CA GLY A 12 -4.50 -1.35 -15.74
C GLY A 12 -5.65 -1.32 -14.73
N PHE A 13 -6.89 -1.34 -15.20
CA PHE A 13 -8.07 -1.34 -14.33
C PHE A 13 -8.22 -2.64 -13.54
N THR A 14 -8.05 -3.80 -14.17
CA THR A 14 -8.12 -5.09 -13.46
C THR A 14 -6.98 -5.26 -12.47
N SER A 15 -5.76 -4.89 -12.85
CA SER A 15 -4.61 -4.91 -11.94
C SER A 15 -4.77 -3.94 -10.77
N GLY A 16 -5.29 -2.74 -11.02
CA GLY A 16 -5.55 -1.74 -9.98
C GLY A 16 -6.61 -2.20 -8.98
N LEU A 17 -7.70 -2.82 -9.44
CA LEU A 17 -8.72 -3.41 -8.58
C LEU A 17 -8.16 -4.55 -7.72
N ALA A 18 -7.36 -5.44 -8.32
CA ALA A 18 -6.71 -6.52 -7.58
C ALA A 18 -5.76 -5.98 -6.50
N LEU A 19 -4.98 -4.95 -6.84
CA LEU A 19 -4.12 -4.27 -5.87
C LEU A 19 -4.93 -3.62 -4.75
N LEU A 20 -6.01 -2.91 -5.06
CA LEU A 20 -6.82 -2.23 -4.06
C LEU A 20 -7.33 -3.20 -2.99
N VAL A 21 -7.80 -4.38 -3.40
CA VAL A 21 -8.23 -5.43 -2.46
C VAL A 21 -7.06 -5.94 -1.63
N ALA A 22 -5.89 -6.16 -2.24
CA ALA A 22 -4.69 -6.61 -1.54
C ALA A 22 -4.20 -5.57 -0.52
N GLU A 23 -4.13 -4.30 -0.90
CA GLU A 23 -3.70 -3.18 -0.06
C GLU A 23 -4.61 -2.98 1.16
N ILE A 24 -5.93 -3.11 0.99
CA ILE A 24 -6.87 -3.06 2.11
C ILE A 24 -6.67 -4.25 3.06
N ALA A 25 -6.45 -5.46 2.52
CA ALA A 25 -6.17 -6.63 3.32
C ALA A 25 -4.84 -6.50 4.09
N PHE A 26 -3.79 -6.00 3.44
CA PHE A 26 -2.49 -5.75 4.04
C PHE A 26 -2.54 -4.66 5.10
N GLY A 27 -3.20 -3.53 4.82
CA GLY A 27 -3.42 -2.49 5.81
C GLY A 27 -4.23 -2.98 7.01
N SER A 28 -5.27 -3.80 6.77
CA SER A 28 -6.04 -4.42 7.85
C SER A 28 -5.21 -5.38 8.70
N PHE A 29 -4.25 -6.07 8.08
CA PHE A 29 -3.31 -6.95 8.79
C PHE A 29 -2.33 -6.15 9.65
N ILE A 30 -1.73 -5.08 9.10
CA ILE A 30 -0.76 -4.21 9.78
C ILE A 30 -1.41 -3.47 10.96
N PHE A 31 -2.60 -2.90 10.75
CA PHE A 31 -3.29 -2.08 11.76
C PHE A 31 -4.31 -2.88 12.58
N SER A 32 -4.07 -4.18 12.78
CA SER A 32 -4.92 -5.04 13.63
C SER A 32 -4.61 -4.88 15.13
N GLY A 33 -5.46 -5.45 15.99
CA GLY A 33 -5.26 -5.44 17.45
C GLY A 33 -5.32 -4.04 18.06
N ALA A 34 -4.27 -3.64 18.77
CA ALA A 34 -4.19 -2.35 19.47
C ALA A 34 -4.17 -1.12 18.53
N LEU A 35 -3.89 -1.32 17.24
CA LEU A 35 -3.90 -0.25 16.22
C LEU A 35 -5.23 -0.17 15.46
N ALA A 36 -6.21 -1.03 15.76
CA ALA A 36 -7.51 -1.02 15.09
C ALA A 36 -8.18 0.37 15.01
N PRO A 37 -8.09 1.26 16.03
CA PRO A 37 -8.63 2.61 15.93
C PRO A 37 -8.01 3.48 14.83
N TYR A 38 -6.75 3.19 14.45
CA TYR A 38 -6.00 3.91 13.42
C TYR A 38 -6.06 3.22 12.05
N SER A 39 -6.73 2.06 11.95
CA SER A 39 -6.81 1.26 10.73
C SER A 39 -7.36 2.06 9.54
N SER A 40 -8.43 2.82 9.74
CA SER A 40 -9.00 3.66 8.67
C SER A 40 -8.01 4.71 8.15
N GLN A 41 -7.27 5.38 9.05
CA GLN A 41 -6.29 6.39 8.67
C GLN A 41 -5.05 5.76 8.02
N GLY A 42 -4.59 4.62 8.53
CA GLY A 42 -3.44 3.88 8.00
C GLY A 42 -3.71 3.30 6.61
N ILE A 43 -4.85 2.65 6.40
CA ILE A 43 -5.28 2.13 5.10
C ILE A 43 -5.41 3.29 4.09
N GLY A 44 -5.98 4.42 4.50
CA GLY A 44 -6.07 5.61 3.66
C GLY A 44 -4.71 6.12 3.20
N MET A 45 -3.72 6.17 4.10
CA MET A 45 -2.35 6.54 3.75
C MET A 45 -1.68 5.55 2.80
N ILE A 46 -1.87 4.24 3.01
CA ILE A 46 -1.33 3.20 2.14
C ILE A 46 -1.92 3.34 0.73
N LEU A 47 -3.25 3.46 0.60
CA LEU A 47 -3.91 3.59 -0.70
C LEU A 47 -3.50 4.87 -1.43
N PHE A 48 -3.42 6.00 -0.72
CA PHE A 48 -2.99 7.26 -1.31
C PHE A 48 -1.51 7.24 -1.73
N GLY A 49 -0.64 6.69 -0.88
CA GLY A 49 0.77 6.51 -1.17
C GLY A 49 0.99 5.62 -2.38
N ASN A 50 0.23 4.51 -2.47
CA ASN A 50 0.31 3.61 -3.61
C ASN A 50 -0.20 4.24 -4.91
N PHE A 51 -1.27 5.03 -4.85
CA PHE A 51 -1.75 5.79 -6.00
C PHE A 51 -0.70 6.80 -6.49
N ALA A 52 -0.09 7.55 -5.57
CA ALA A 52 0.97 8.50 -5.90
C ALA A 52 2.20 7.80 -6.49
N ALA A 53 2.62 6.68 -5.90
CA ALA A 53 3.74 5.88 -6.40
C ALA A 53 3.46 5.32 -7.81
N CYS A 54 2.26 4.77 -8.04
CA CYS A 54 1.84 4.31 -9.36
C CYS A 54 1.83 5.45 -10.38
N LEU A 55 1.37 6.64 -10.01
CA LEU A 55 1.38 7.81 -10.90
C LEU A 55 2.82 8.22 -11.26
N ILE A 56 3.73 8.27 -10.27
CA ILE A 56 5.14 8.59 -10.50
C ILE A 56 5.79 7.53 -11.38
N VAL A 57 5.58 6.24 -11.10
CA VAL A 57 6.12 5.13 -11.89
C VAL A 57 5.53 5.12 -13.31
N ALA A 58 4.26 5.46 -13.48
CA ALA A 58 3.66 5.57 -14.81
C ALA A 58 4.25 6.72 -15.64
N LEU A 59 4.67 7.81 -14.99
CA LEU A 59 5.22 9.00 -15.66
C LEU A 59 6.76 8.92 -15.87
N THR A 60 7.47 8.27 -14.95
CA THR A 60 8.96 8.26 -14.93
C THR A 60 9.56 6.88 -15.20
N GLY A 61 8.76 5.81 -15.07
CA GLY A 61 9.22 4.44 -15.18
C GLY A 61 9.50 4.01 -16.62
N GLY A 62 10.67 3.39 -16.83
CA GLY A 62 11.04 2.79 -18.12
C GLY A 62 10.38 1.44 -18.41
N TYR A 63 9.68 0.86 -17.43
CA TYR A 63 9.09 -0.49 -17.51
C TYR A 63 7.59 -0.44 -17.80
N ARG A 64 7.21 -0.86 -19.01
CA ARG A 64 5.81 -0.96 -19.42
C ARG A 64 5.09 -2.06 -18.63
N GLY A 65 4.11 -1.68 -17.82
CA GLY A 65 3.27 -2.61 -17.05
C GLY A 65 3.74 -2.87 -15.61
N ALA A 66 4.77 -2.16 -15.13
CA ALA A 66 5.13 -2.19 -13.72
C ALA A 66 4.04 -1.49 -12.88
N VAL A 67 3.68 -2.10 -11.75
CA VAL A 67 2.71 -1.54 -10.79
C VAL A 67 3.39 -1.45 -9.44
N ALA A 68 3.39 -0.26 -8.83
CA ALA A 68 3.86 -0.09 -7.47
C ALA A 68 2.82 -0.65 -6.49
N GLY A 69 3.27 -1.22 -5.38
CA GLY A 69 2.42 -1.81 -4.36
C GLY A 69 3.22 -2.39 -3.22
N LEU A 70 2.55 -2.72 -2.12
CA LEU A 70 3.17 -3.37 -0.98
C LEU A 70 3.53 -4.83 -1.31
N SER A 71 4.75 -5.22 -0.95
CA SER A 71 5.17 -6.62 -1.04
C SER A 71 4.77 -7.39 0.23
N PRO A 72 4.30 -8.65 0.13
CA PRO A 72 3.91 -9.44 1.29
C PRO A 72 4.96 -9.55 2.41
N PRO A 73 6.27 -9.71 2.11
CA PRO A 73 7.30 -9.73 3.16
C PRO A 73 7.35 -8.43 3.98
N LEU A 74 7.18 -7.29 3.31
CA LEU A 74 7.18 -5.97 3.92
C LEU A 74 6.01 -5.83 4.90
N VAL A 75 4.82 -6.27 4.48
CA VAL A 75 3.60 -6.28 5.30
C VAL A 75 3.80 -7.08 6.59
N VAL A 76 4.43 -8.26 6.49
CA VAL A 76 4.72 -9.10 7.65
C VAL A 76 5.70 -8.42 8.61
N ILE A 77 6.78 -7.82 8.10
CA ILE A 77 7.74 -7.08 8.93
C ILE A 77 7.07 -5.90 9.64
N MET A 78 6.20 -5.17 8.94
CA MET A 78 5.47 -4.04 9.54
C MET A 78 4.49 -4.48 10.62
N ALA A 79 3.78 -5.60 10.41
CA ALA A 79 2.91 -6.19 11.42
C ALA A 79 3.69 -6.70 12.65
N LEU A 80 4.89 -7.24 12.45
CA LEU A 80 5.80 -7.63 13.54
C LEU A 80 6.26 -6.41 14.34
N ILE A 81 6.65 -5.32 13.68
CA ILE A 81 7.03 -4.07 14.36
C ILE A 81 5.82 -3.53 15.15
N ALA A 82 4.63 -3.53 14.54
CA ALA A 82 3.41 -3.06 15.18
C ALA A 82 3.01 -3.89 16.41
N SER A 83 3.32 -5.19 16.43
CA SER A 83 2.99 -6.10 17.54
C SER A 83 4.06 -6.18 18.63
N THR A 84 5.33 -5.86 18.32
CA THR A 84 6.46 -5.96 19.26
C THR A 84 6.81 -4.64 19.94
N THR A 85 6.32 -3.52 19.42
CA THR A 85 6.59 -2.20 20.01
C THR A 85 5.66 -1.98 21.20
N ASP A 86 6.21 -1.72 22.38
CA ASP A 86 5.49 -1.45 23.65
C ASP A 86 4.73 -0.09 23.68
N GLY A 87 4.59 0.57 22.53
CA GLY A 87 3.98 1.90 22.41
C GLY A 87 2.46 1.82 22.29
N GLN A 88 1.70 2.46 23.19
CA GLN A 88 0.25 2.56 23.01
C GLN A 88 -0.15 3.82 22.23
N GLY A 89 -0.96 3.66 21.18
CA GLY A 89 -1.63 4.77 20.48
C GLY A 89 -0.81 5.48 19.39
N LYS A 90 -0.83 6.82 19.39
CA LYS A 90 -0.20 7.69 18.38
C LYS A 90 1.30 7.44 18.10
N PRO A 91 2.18 7.17 19.07
CA PRO A 91 3.60 6.98 18.78
C PRO A 91 3.87 5.71 17.98
N LEU A 92 3.14 4.63 18.24
CA LEU A 92 3.31 3.37 17.51
C LEU A 92 2.78 3.49 16.09
N PHE A 93 1.66 4.18 15.89
CA PHE A 93 1.16 4.53 14.55
C PHE A 93 2.20 5.30 13.72
N ILE A 94 2.88 6.29 14.33
CA ILE A 94 3.93 7.06 13.66
C ILE A 94 5.12 6.17 13.29
N THR A 95 5.56 5.27 14.19
CA THR A 95 6.66 4.33 13.90
C THR A 95 6.34 3.42 12.72
N VAL A 96 5.14 2.85 12.67
CA VAL A 96 4.70 1.98 11.56
C VAL A 96 4.57 2.76 10.25
N ALA A 97 4.04 3.99 10.31
CA ALA A 97 3.96 4.85 9.13
C ALA A 97 5.35 5.28 8.61
N CYS A 98 6.29 5.62 9.50
CA CYS A 98 7.67 5.93 9.11
C CYS A 98 8.38 4.71 8.53
N ALA A 99 8.20 3.53 9.13
CA ALA A 99 8.79 2.30 8.64
C ALA A 99 8.25 1.95 7.23
N LEU A 100 6.95 2.19 6.97
CA LEU A 100 6.35 2.08 5.64
C LEU A 100 6.94 3.03 4.60
N MET A 101 7.42 4.22 5.00
CA MET A 101 8.06 5.16 4.06
C MET A 101 9.50 4.80 3.70
N ILE A 102 10.17 4.01 4.55
CA ILE A 102 11.56 3.58 4.33
C ILE A 102 11.62 2.26 3.53
N GLY A 103 10.57 1.44 3.63
CA GLY A 103 10.44 0.14 2.98
C GLY A 103 10.34 0.19 1.46
#